data_AF-A0A357CGX7-F1
#
_entry.id   AF-A0A357CGX7-F1
#
_cell.length_a   1.000
_cell.length_b   1.000
_cell.length_c   1.000
_cell.angle_alpha   90.00
_cell.angle_beta   90.00
_cell.angle_gamma   90.00
#
_symmetry.space_group_name_H-M   'P 1'
#
loop_
_entity.id
_entity.type
_entity.pdbx_description
1 polymer ?
#
loop_
_entity_poly.entity_id
_entity_poly.type
_entity_poly.pdbx_seq_one_letter_code
_entity_poly.pdbx_strand_id
1 'polypeptide(L)' 'MRCPYCGSTNTQVKDSRPSEDHTTIRRRRVCADCGGRFTTFERVQLRELTVIKRSGRRMPFDRDKLMRSVQIA' A
#
# COMPACT_ATOMS: atom_id res chain seq x y z
N MET A 1 -10.00 6.08 7.45
CA MET A 1 -10.44 4.69 7.16
C MET A 1 -11.94 4.61 7.44
N ARG A 2 -12.73 4.00 6.56
CA ARG A 2 -14.16 3.77 6.81
C ARG A 2 -14.36 2.55 7.72
N CYS A 3 -15.35 2.61 8.60
CA CYS A 3 -15.76 1.51 9.45
C CYS A 3 -16.34 0.39 8.58
N PRO A 4 -15.85 -0.87 8.69
CA PRO A 4 -16.37 -1.98 7.89
C PRO A 4 -17.78 -2.42 8.31
N TYR A 5 -18.27 -1.97 9.48
CA TYR A 5 -19.57 -2.36 10.02
C TYR A 5 -20.69 -1.37 9.65
N CYS A 6 -20.42 -0.07 9.71
CA CYS A 6 -21.44 0.97 9.49
C CYS A 6 -21.06 2.01 8.41
N GLY A 7 -19.89 1.88 7.78
CA GLY A 7 -19.45 2.79 6.71
C GLY A 7 -18.96 4.17 7.16
N SER A 8 -19.14 4.55 8.44
CA SER A 8 -18.69 5.84 8.98
C SER A 8 -17.19 6.06 8.85
N THR A 9 -16.78 7.32 8.65
CA THR A 9 -15.37 7.75 8.67
C THR A 9 -14.86 8.05 10.07
N ASN A 10 -15.74 8.16 11.07
CA ASN A 10 -15.43 8.48 12.46
C ASN A 10 -14.83 7.26 13.19
N THR A 11 -13.52 7.04 12.97
CA THR A 11 -12.79 5.90 13.52
C THR A 11 -11.51 6.35 14.20
N GLN A 12 -11.30 5.93 15.45
CA GLN A 12 -10.14 6.30 16.26
C GLN A 12 -9.15 5.13 16.34
N VAL A 13 -7.86 5.44 16.22
CA VAL A 13 -6.77 4.47 16.47
C VAL A 13 -6.60 4.34 17.98
N LYS A 14 -6.58 3.10 18.50
CA LYS A 14 -6.39 2.80 19.94
C LYS A 14 -5.05 2.16 20.24
N ASP A 15 -4.48 1.41 19.30
CA ASP A 15 -3.18 0.75 19.44
C ASP A 15 -2.52 0.69 18.06
N SER A 16 -1.21 0.96 18.00
CA SER A 16 -0.41 0.96 16.77
C SER A 16 0.92 0.27 17.05
N ARG A 17 1.22 -0.78 16.29
CA ARG A 17 2.44 -1.58 16.44
C ARG A 17 3.06 -1.89 15.08
N PRO A 18 4.41 -1.89 14.95
CA PRO A 18 5.06 -2.50 13.81
C PRO A 18 4.81 -4.01 13.79
N SER A 19 4.68 -4.59 12.59
CA SER A 19 4.68 -6.05 12.37
C SER A 19 6.12 -6.58 12.44
N GLU A 20 6.30 -7.89 12.63
CA GLU A 20 7.61 -8.54 12.86
C GLU A 20 8.70 -8.13 11.87
N ASP A 21 8.37 -7.94 10.59
CA ASP A 21 9.34 -7.55 9.55
C ASP A 21 9.57 -6.02 9.43
N HIS A 22 8.98 -5.20 10.31
CA HIS A 22 8.99 -3.73 10.26
C HIS A 22 8.47 -3.08 8.95
N THR A 23 7.98 -3.87 7.99
CA THR A 23 7.47 -3.39 6.68
C THR A 23 6.00 -2.94 6.72
N THR A 24 5.30 -3.26 7.80
CA THR A 24 3.85 -3.05 7.95
C THR A 24 3.54 -2.51 9.35
N ILE A 25 2.62 -1.54 9.44
CA ILE A 25 2.07 -1.04 10.70
C ILE A 25 0.67 -1.62 10.90
N ARG A 26 0.47 -2.36 11.98
CA ARG A 26 -0.84 -2.83 12.42
C ARG A 26 -1.47 -1.81 13.36
N ARG A 27 -2.70 -1.39 13.07
CA ARG A 27 -3.48 -0.45 13.91
C ARG A 27 -4.81 -1.05 14.33
N ARG A 28 -5.11 -1.06 15.63
CA ARG A 28 -6.44 -1.38 16.15
C ARG A 28 -7.28 -0.11 16.19
N ARG A 29 -8.44 -0.13 15.54
CA ARG A 29 -9.37 1.01 15.46
C ARG A 29 -10.68 0.69 16.17
N VAL A 30 -11.36 1.75 16.61
CA VAL A 30 -12.73 1.71 17.15
C VAL A 30 -13.56 2.77 16.44
N CYS A 31 -14.74 2.41 15.96
CA CYS A 31 -15.70 3.34 15.40
C CYS A 31 -16.44 4.05 16.54
N ALA A 32 -16.50 5.37 16.50
CA ALA A 32 -17.20 6.15 17.51
C ALA A 32 -18.74 6.09 17.36
N ASP A 33 -19.24 5.81 16.16
CA ASP A 33 -20.68 5.84 15.89
C ASP A 33 -21.38 4.50 16.18
N CYS A 34 -20.71 3.37 15.95
CA CYS A 34 -21.28 2.03 16.17
C CYS A 34 -20.52 1.17 17.19
N GLY A 35 -19.44 1.69 17.79
CA GLY A 35 -18.60 0.95 18.75
C GLY A 35 -17.75 -0.18 18.17
N GLY A 36 -17.86 -0.46 16.86
CA GLY A 36 -17.18 -1.58 16.21
C GLY A 36 -15.66 -1.48 16.27
N ARG A 37 -14.99 -2.58 16.63
CA ARG A 37 -13.53 -2.66 16.76
C ARG A 37 -12.94 -3.49 15.63
N PHE A 38 -11.93 -2.98 14.94
CA PHE A 38 -11.32 -3.66 13.79
C PHE A 38 -9.83 -3.35 13.67
N THR A 39 -9.10 -4.14 12.87
CA THR A 39 -7.66 -3.96 12.63
C THR A 39 -7.42 -3.48 11.20
N THR A 40 -6.52 -2.52 11.02
CA THR A 40 -6.04 -2.08 9.71
C THR A 40 -4.54 -2.30 9.60
N PHE A 41 -4.06 -2.65 8.41
CA PHE A 41 -2.64 -2.79 8.10
C PHE A 41 -2.25 -1.70 7.12
N GLU A 42 -1.25 -0.89 7.47
CA GLU A 42 -0.62 0.07 6.58
C GLU A 42 0.70 -0.50 6.11
N ARG A 43 0.97 -0.44 4.81
CA ARG A 43 2.18 -0.98 4.18
C ARG A 43 2.87 0.14 3.41
N VAL A 44 4.19 0.09 3.34
CA VAL A 44 4.95 0.97 2.45
C VAL A 44 4.54 0.67 1.02
N GLN A 45 3.93 1.64 0.35
CA GLN A 45 3.70 1.56 -1.08
C GLN A 45 4.97 2.01 -1.79
N LEU A 46 5.78 1.04 -2.24
CA LEU A 46 6.92 1.33 -3.10
C LEU A 46 6.39 1.89 -4.43
N ARG A 47 6.97 2.99 -4.89
CA ARG A 47 6.66 3.53 -6.21
C ARG A 47 7.14 2.53 -7.27
N GLU A 48 6.21 1.98 -8.02
CA GLU A 48 6.54 1.24 -9.24
C GLU A 48 7.10 2.23 -10.27
N LEU A 49 8.36 2.06 -10.66
CA LEU A 49 8.94 2.82 -11.76
C LEU A 49 8.19 2.47 -13.05
N THR A 50 7.76 3.46 -13.81
CA THR A 50 7.05 3.27 -15.07
C THR A 50 7.85 3.88 -16.21
N VAL A 51 8.02 3.14 -17.29
CA VAL A 51 8.66 3.60 -18.53
C VAL A 51 7.62 3.92 -19.59
N ILE A 52 7.79 5.07 -20.25
CA ILE A 52 7.02 5.44 -21.44
C ILE A 52 7.80 4.95 -22.66
N LYS A 53 7.23 4.02 -23.42
CA LYS A 53 7.82 3.53 -24.67
C LYS A 53 7.69 4.59 -25.77
N ARG A 54 8.49 4.50 -26.83
CA ARG A 54 8.42 5.40 -28.00
C ARG A 54 7.02 5.45 -28.63
N SER A 55 6.24 4.38 -28.50
CA SER A 55 4.83 4.30 -28.91
C SER A 55 3.86 5.05 -27.99
N GLY A 56 4.33 5.68 -26.91
CA GLY A 56 3.51 6.32 -25.87
C GLY A 56 2.98 5.36 -24.80
N ARG A 57 3.13 4.04 -24.97
CA ARG A 57 2.63 3.05 -24.01
C ARG A 57 3.41 3.11 -22.69
N ARG A 58 2.68 3.19 -21.57
CA ARG A 58 3.23 3.06 -20.21
C ARG A 58 3.37 1.58 -19.85
N MET A 59 4.52 1.22 -19.30
CA MET A 59 4.77 -0.13 -18.78
C MET A 59 5.56 -0.04 -17.49
N PRO A 60 5.38 -1.00 -16.56
CA PRO A 60 6.29 -1.15 -15.44
C PRO A 60 7.74 -1.25 -15.91
N PHE A 61 8.64 -0.64 -15.15
CA PHE A 61 10.08 -0.78 -15.33
C PHE A 61 10.49 -2.20 -14.98
N ASP A 62 11.15 -2.85 -15.93
CA ASP A 62 11.73 -4.17 -15.79
C ASP A 62 13.24 -4.02 -15.95
N ARG A 63 13.96 -4.15 -14.82
CA ARG A 63 15.41 -4.01 -14.75
C ARG A 63 16.11 -5.04 -15.62
N ASP A 64 15.65 -6.29 -15.60
CA ASP A 64 16.30 -7.39 -16.32
C ASP A 64 16.11 -7.23 -17.83
N LYS A 65 14.95 -6.73 -18.25
CA LYS A 65 14.72 -6.35 -19.65
C LYS A 65 15.68 -5.26 -20.11
N LEU A 66 15.87 -4.21 -19.32
CA LEU A 66 16.80 -3.12 -19.68
C LEU A 66 18.22 -3.65 -19.80
N MET A 67 18.69 -4.42 -18.81
CA MET A 67 20.03 -5.02 -18.82
C MET A 67 20.26 -5.88 -20.06
N ARG A 68 19.30 -6.75 -20.42
CA ARG A 68 19.40 -7.55 -21.66
C ARG A 68 19.49 -6.67 -22.90
N SER A 69 18.70 -5.60 -23.00
CA SER A 69 18.74 -4.69 -24.16
C SER A 69 20.07 -3.94 -24.28
N VAL A 70 20.69 -3.56 -23.17
CA VAL A 70 22.00 -2.88 -23.16
C VAL A 70 23.14 -3.85 -23.50
N GLN A 71 23.08 -5.10 -23.03
CA GLN A 71 24.10 -6.11 -23.31
C GLN A 71 24.14 -6.58 -24.77
N ILE A 72 23.02 -6.45 -25.49
CA ILE A 72 22.91 -6.81 -26.91
C ILE A 72 23.35 -5.65 -27.82
N ALA A 73 23.50 -4.44 -27.28
CA ALA A 73 23.85 -3.23 -28.03
C ALA A 73 25.36 -3.09 -28.27
#